data_AF-A0A8T5XGW9-F1
#
_entry.id   AF-A0A8T5XGW9-F1
#
_cell.length_a   1.000
_cell.length_b   1.000
_cell.length_c   1.000
_cell.angle_alpha   90.00
_cell.angle_beta   90.00
_cell.angle_gamma   90.00
#
_symmetry.space_group_name_H-M   'P 1'
#
loop_
_entity.id
_entity.type
_entity.pdbx_description
1 polymer ?
#
loop_
_entity_poly.entity_id
_entity_poly.type
_entity_poly.pdbx_seq_one_letter_code
_entity_poly.pdbx_strand_id
1 'polypeptide(L)'
;MQILKKITVLESSNYILDNRYKTIPIDKNLDTEEIKLLRDYVLNKINLLEYKDPEIILKTMEWVSSQWKHDGMNQAPKNMSSYEILKKVKKGERYRCVEYGRVTADILLSLGYVSRRIGVRSKDADYGGFGMGHVASEVWSNKLKKWIFVDPQFSIYAKYQSNYLNFYDMYKLKCENLFDNIEFIVPKDYAKENDINLDKYINNYKNFINNYFGYVIIPYSLDGKEMNLTLILDGKEPFMTFQGTCDDNNIFTNKPEDLYFSINNSIIIFKYKEKTDLNKVIKDFNIKTNDDYKEHMGHFAAEPNYTLTFQNNMKWFSHYEININSNGWVEIESDKYDWNLHNGINTLAVRGVNAAGKEGIPCSIKINYGN
;
A
#
# COMPACT_ATOMS: atom_id res chain seq x y z
N MET A 1 12.31 24.36 -45.50
CA MET A 1 12.25 23.28 -44.49
C MET A 1 11.23 23.64 -43.45
N GLN A 2 10.28 22.75 -43.18
CA GLN A 2 9.42 22.86 -42.02
C GLN A 2 10.26 22.64 -40.76
N ILE A 3 10.14 23.52 -39.77
CA ILE A 3 10.91 23.44 -38.53
C ILE A 3 10.49 22.18 -37.77
N LEU A 4 11.43 21.26 -37.55
CA LEU A 4 11.20 20.04 -36.77
C LEU A 4 11.05 20.40 -35.29
N LYS A 5 9.82 20.31 -34.78
CA LYS A 5 9.55 20.32 -33.34
C LYS A 5 9.64 18.91 -32.79
N LYS A 6 10.43 18.74 -31.74
CA LYS A 6 10.63 17.47 -31.03
C LYS A 6 9.67 17.36 -29.87
N ILE A 7 9.27 16.14 -29.58
CA ILE A 7 8.56 15.76 -28.37
C ILE A 7 9.61 15.08 -27.47
N THR A 8 9.98 15.73 -26.37
CA THR A 8 11.01 15.23 -25.45
C THR A 8 10.41 15.03 -24.07
N VAL A 9 10.40 13.78 -23.60
CA VAL A 9 10.04 13.46 -22.21
C VAL A 9 11.20 13.89 -21.32
N LEU A 10 10.94 14.83 -20.42
CA LEU A 10 11.92 15.33 -19.47
C LEU A 10 11.90 14.51 -18.18
N GLU A 11 10.69 14.18 -17.69
CA GLU A 11 10.47 13.43 -16.46
C GLU A 11 9.23 12.54 -16.64
N SER A 12 9.23 11.34 -16.05
CA SER A 12 8.08 10.42 -16.09
C SER A 12 8.08 9.48 -14.88
N SER A 13 6.92 9.30 -14.28
CA SER A 13 6.64 8.21 -13.33
C SER A 13 5.70 7.14 -13.91
N ASN A 14 5.50 7.16 -15.23
CA ASN A 14 4.59 6.27 -15.94
C ASN A 14 5.21 4.87 -16.17
N TYR A 15 5.18 4.04 -15.13
CA TYR A 15 5.72 2.69 -15.11
C TYR A 15 4.63 1.63 -14.92
N ILE A 16 4.92 0.40 -15.29
CA ILE A 16 3.97 -0.72 -15.21
C ILE A 16 3.37 -0.88 -13.80
N LEU A 17 2.07 -1.18 -13.75
CA LEU A 17 1.36 -1.47 -12.51
C LEU A 17 1.73 -2.83 -11.95
N ASP A 18 1.78 -2.95 -10.63
CA ASP A 18 1.91 -4.24 -9.97
C ASP A 18 0.56 -4.98 -9.98
N ASN A 19 0.52 -6.16 -10.61
CA ASN A 19 -0.70 -6.97 -10.72
C ASN A 19 -1.03 -7.77 -9.46
N ARG A 20 -0.10 -7.88 -8.49
CA ARG A 20 -0.31 -8.61 -7.23
C ARG A 20 -1.34 -7.93 -6.33
N TYR A 21 -1.75 -6.69 -6.60
CA TYR A 21 -2.90 -6.07 -5.90
C TYR A 21 -4.18 -6.93 -5.94
N LYS A 22 -4.33 -7.78 -6.96
CA LYS A 22 -5.46 -8.72 -7.10
C LYS A 22 -5.46 -9.81 -6.04
N THR A 23 -4.32 -10.11 -5.43
CA THR A 23 -4.17 -11.18 -4.43
C THR A 23 -4.53 -10.73 -3.01
N ILE A 24 -4.78 -9.44 -2.78
CA ILE A 24 -5.19 -8.93 -1.46
C ILE A 24 -6.67 -9.32 -1.21
N PRO A 25 -6.97 -10.19 -0.21
CA PRO A 25 -8.32 -10.65 0.11
C PRO A 25 -9.04 -9.61 0.97
N ILE A 26 -9.58 -8.58 0.34
CA ILE A 26 -10.41 -7.56 1.00
C ILE A 26 -11.73 -7.41 0.27
N ASP A 27 -12.78 -7.07 1.03
CA ASP A 27 -14.11 -6.86 0.49
C ASP A 27 -14.08 -5.86 -0.67
N LYS A 28 -14.79 -6.18 -1.75
CA LYS A 28 -14.86 -5.31 -2.93
C LYS A 28 -15.73 -4.07 -2.69
N ASN A 29 -16.53 -4.06 -1.63
CA ASN A 29 -17.51 -3.03 -1.34
C ASN A 29 -17.28 -2.45 0.06
N LEU A 30 -17.05 -1.13 0.14
CA LEU A 30 -16.92 -0.40 1.42
C LEU A 30 -18.26 -0.06 2.07
N ASP A 31 -19.38 -0.43 1.45
CA ASP A 31 -20.74 -0.09 1.87
C ASP A 31 -21.53 -1.26 2.47
N THR A 32 -20.87 -2.36 2.82
CA THR A 32 -21.50 -3.45 3.57
C THR A 32 -21.97 -2.95 4.94
N GLU A 33 -23.04 -3.57 5.46
CA GLU A 33 -23.62 -3.19 6.76
C GLU A 33 -22.58 -3.29 7.89
N GLU A 34 -21.77 -4.35 7.92
CA GLU A 34 -20.73 -4.55 8.92
C GLU A 34 -19.66 -3.45 8.88
N ILE A 35 -19.19 -3.06 7.69
CA ILE A 35 -18.19 -2.00 7.53
C ILE A 35 -18.77 -0.66 7.97
N LYS A 36 -20.01 -0.35 7.62
CA LYS A 36 -20.70 0.89 8.05
C LYS A 36 -20.87 0.95 9.56
N LEU A 37 -21.35 -0.13 10.18
CA LEU A 37 -21.51 -0.21 11.64
C LEU A 37 -20.19 0.01 12.38
N LEU A 38 -19.10 -0.61 11.91
CA LEU A 38 -17.77 -0.40 12.48
C LEU A 38 -17.32 1.06 12.31
N ARG A 39 -17.40 1.59 11.09
CA ARG A 39 -17.00 2.97 10.76
C ARG A 39 -17.73 3.98 11.64
N ASP A 40 -19.06 3.89 11.69
CA ASP A 40 -19.90 4.82 12.45
C ASP A 40 -19.63 4.69 13.95
N TYR A 41 -19.45 3.47 14.47
CA TYR A 41 -19.13 3.26 15.88
C TYR A 41 -17.82 3.94 16.29
N VAL A 42 -16.79 3.86 15.45
CA VAL A 42 -15.47 4.43 15.74
C VAL A 42 -15.47 5.94 15.56
N LEU A 43 -16.04 6.46 14.47
CA LEU A 43 -16.07 7.90 14.19
C LEU A 43 -16.91 8.68 15.22
N ASN A 44 -17.89 8.04 15.85
CA ASN A 44 -18.62 8.63 16.99
C ASN A 44 -17.81 8.70 18.29
N LYS A 45 -16.61 8.10 18.34
CA LYS A 45 -15.76 8.03 19.55
C LYS A 45 -14.45 8.78 19.43
N ILE A 46 -13.92 8.87 18.21
CA ILE A 46 -12.65 9.54 17.94
C ILE A 46 -12.72 10.21 16.57
N ASN A 47 -12.21 11.44 16.49
CA ASN A 47 -12.21 12.22 15.25
C ASN A 47 -11.03 11.82 14.34
N LEU A 48 -11.06 10.60 13.79
CA LEU A 48 -9.98 10.11 12.92
C LEU A 48 -9.89 10.88 11.59
N LEU A 49 -10.98 11.52 11.14
CA LEU A 49 -11.04 12.20 9.84
C LEU A 49 -10.25 13.52 9.79
N GLU A 50 -9.82 14.06 10.93
CA GLU A 50 -8.91 15.21 10.99
C GLU A 50 -7.49 14.86 10.54
N TYR A 51 -7.13 13.58 10.59
CA TYR A 51 -5.78 13.10 10.30
C TYR A 51 -5.66 12.60 8.86
N LYS A 52 -4.48 12.76 8.28
CA LYS A 52 -4.13 12.21 6.96
C LYS A 52 -3.09 11.11 7.09
N ASP A 53 -2.82 10.42 5.99
CA ASP A 53 -1.75 9.45 5.89
C ASP A 53 -0.37 10.10 6.18
N PRO A 54 0.49 9.53 7.06
CA PRO A 54 0.31 8.31 7.86
C PRO A 54 -0.26 8.53 9.26
N GLU A 55 -0.50 9.76 9.72
CA GLU A 55 -0.98 10.06 11.08
C GLU A 55 -2.27 9.33 11.45
N ILE A 56 -3.23 9.23 10.53
CA ILE A 56 -4.49 8.49 10.77
C ILE A 56 -4.25 7.01 11.09
N ILE A 57 -3.21 6.41 10.49
CA ILE A 57 -2.83 5.01 10.73
C ILE A 57 -2.34 4.86 12.17
N LEU A 58 -1.47 5.78 12.60
CA LEU A 58 -0.92 5.78 13.95
C LEU A 58 -1.99 6.07 15.01
N LYS A 59 -2.89 7.03 14.73
CA LYS A 59 -4.00 7.36 15.63
C LYS A 59 -5.04 6.25 15.73
N THR A 60 -5.25 5.50 14.66
CA THR A 60 -6.10 4.31 14.72
C THR A 60 -5.47 3.22 15.58
N MET A 61 -4.17 2.93 15.38
CA MET A 61 -3.43 1.98 16.23
C MET A 61 -3.51 2.38 17.71
N GLU A 62 -3.14 3.63 18.03
CA GLU A 62 -3.18 4.18 19.38
C GLU A 62 -4.56 4.02 20.04
N TRP A 63 -5.63 4.38 19.31
CA TRP A 63 -6.98 4.27 19.83
C TRP A 63 -7.38 2.82 20.12
N VAL A 64 -7.07 1.89 19.21
CA VAL A 64 -7.36 0.46 19.41
C VAL A 64 -6.58 -0.10 20.61
N SER A 65 -5.30 0.27 20.76
CA SER A 65 -4.47 -0.15 21.89
C SER A 65 -5.05 0.26 23.24
N SER A 66 -5.72 1.42 23.32
CA SER A 66 -6.36 1.91 24.56
C SER A 66 -7.71 1.27 24.87
N GLN A 67 -8.27 0.41 24.01
CA GLN A 67 -9.60 -0.15 24.22
C GLN A 67 -9.63 -1.30 25.25
N TRP A 68 -8.60 -2.13 25.32
CA TRP A 68 -8.50 -3.22 26.30
C TRP A 68 -7.05 -3.50 26.69
N LYS A 69 -6.85 -4.29 27.77
CA LYS A 69 -5.56 -4.87 28.12
C LYS A 69 -5.45 -6.28 27.53
N HIS A 70 -4.28 -6.66 27.05
CA HIS A 70 -4.06 -7.95 26.40
C HIS A 70 -4.41 -9.15 27.31
N ASP A 71 -5.14 -10.11 26.75
CA ASP A 71 -5.46 -11.40 27.38
C ASP A 71 -5.15 -12.53 26.40
N GLY A 72 -3.99 -13.16 26.56
CA GLY A 72 -3.47 -14.17 25.62
C GLY A 72 -4.29 -15.45 25.53
N MET A 73 -5.18 -15.69 26.50
CA MET A 73 -5.99 -16.90 26.58
C MET A 73 -7.40 -16.70 26.03
N ASN A 74 -7.86 -15.45 25.89
CA ASN A 74 -9.22 -15.17 25.41
C ASN A 74 -9.23 -14.88 23.91
N GLN A 75 -9.89 -15.75 23.15
CA GLN A 75 -10.05 -15.64 21.71
C GLN A 75 -11.49 -15.27 21.37
N ALA A 76 -11.66 -14.28 20.48
CA ALA A 76 -12.99 -13.97 19.96
C ALA A 76 -13.50 -15.11 19.06
N PRO A 77 -14.82 -15.41 19.07
CA PRO A 77 -15.42 -16.33 18.11
C PRO A 77 -15.06 -15.96 16.67
N LYS A 78 -14.80 -16.97 15.83
CA LYS A 78 -14.27 -16.78 14.47
C LYS A 78 -15.14 -15.87 13.60
N ASN A 79 -16.45 -15.94 13.77
CA ASN A 79 -17.46 -15.18 13.02
C ASN A 79 -17.82 -13.83 13.65
N MET A 80 -17.20 -13.46 14.77
CA MET A 80 -17.47 -12.17 15.42
C MET A 80 -16.84 -11.04 14.62
N SER A 81 -17.61 -9.99 14.33
CA SER A 81 -17.13 -8.78 13.66
C SER A 81 -16.23 -7.94 14.56
N SER A 82 -15.40 -7.08 13.97
CA SER A 82 -14.61 -6.09 14.74
C SER A 82 -15.49 -5.10 15.50
N TYR A 83 -16.67 -4.78 14.97
CA TYR A 83 -17.68 -3.98 15.68
C TYR A 83 -18.17 -4.70 16.96
N GLU A 84 -18.50 -5.99 16.87
CA GLU A 84 -18.93 -6.77 18.03
C GLU A 84 -17.83 -6.97 19.07
N ILE A 85 -16.58 -7.19 18.64
CA ILE A 85 -15.40 -7.23 19.51
C ILE A 85 -15.35 -5.94 20.34
N LEU A 86 -15.41 -4.77 19.69
CA LEU A 86 -15.38 -3.48 20.39
C LEU A 86 -16.57 -3.28 21.35
N LYS A 87 -17.76 -3.78 21.01
CA LYS A 87 -18.91 -3.75 21.94
C LYS A 87 -18.71 -4.62 23.17
N LYS A 88 -18.11 -5.79 23.01
CA LYS A 88 -17.80 -6.72 24.11
C LYS A 88 -16.67 -6.20 24.99
N VAL A 89 -15.65 -5.59 24.39
CA VAL A 89 -14.60 -4.87 25.12
C VAL A 89 -15.18 -3.78 26.01
N LYS A 90 -16.15 -3.00 25.51
CA LYS A 90 -16.84 -1.98 26.32
C LYS A 90 -17.54 -2.57 27.56
N LYS A 91 -17.88 -3.86 27.54
CA LYS A 91 -18.47 -4.60 28.66
C LYS A 91 -17.43 -5.28 29.57
N GLY A 92 -16.13 -5.04 29.32
CA GLY A 92 -15.03 -5.57 30.11
C GLY A 92 -14.35 -6.82 29.52
N GLU A 93 -14.76 -7.29 28.34
CA GLU A 93 -14.00 -8.36 27.66
C GLU A 93 -12.62 -7.86 27.20
N ARG A 94 -11.67 -8.79 27.11
CA ARG A 94 -10.28 -8.53 26.71
C ARG A 94 -9.84 -9.63 25.78
N TYR A 95 -8.98 -9.34 24.81
CA TYR A 95 -8.56 -10.32 23.81
C TYR A 95 -7.04 -10.28 23.57
N ARG A 96 -6.58 -11.24 22.78
CA ARG A 96 -5.18 -11.47 22.42
C ARG A 96 -4.74 -10.61 21.22
N CYS A 97 -3.48 -10.75 20.82
CA CYS A 97 -2.85 -10.03 19.69
C CYS A 97 -3.68 -10.05 18.39
N VAL A 98 -4.37 -11.17 18.11
CA VAL A 98 -5.13 -11.39 16.89
C VAL A 98 -6.25 -10.37 16.73
N GLU A 99 -6.99 -10.09 17.81
CA GLU A 99 -8.11 -9.15 17.79
C GLU A 99 -7.62 -7.70 17.69
N TYR A 100 -6.48 -7.33 18.30
CA TYR A 100 -5.89 -5.99 18.12
C TYR A 100 -5.55 -5.74 16.65
N GLY A 101 -4.84 -6.68 16.03
CA GLY A 101 -4.44 -6.58 14.62
C GLY A 101 -5.65 -6.58 13.68
N ARG A 102 -6.68 -7.37 13.98
CA ARG A 102 -7.92 -7.42 13.22
C ARG A 102 -8.68 -6.10 13.28
N VAL A 103 -8.99 -5.64 14.49
CA VAL A 103 -9.77 -4.40 14.68
C VAL A 103 -9.07 -3.21 14.05
N THR A 104 -7.75 -3.09 14.22
CA THR A 104 -6.97 -2.00 13.60
C THR A 104 -7.03 -2.06 12.07
N ALA A 105 -6.85 -3.24 11.47
CA ALA A 105 -6.94 -3.40 10.03
C ALA A 105 -8.35 -3.07 9.53
N ASP A 106 -9.39 -3.64 10.14
CA ASP A 106 -10.79 -3.47 9.71
C ASP A 106 -11.26 -2.02 9.81
N ILE A 107 -10.83 -1.27 10.85
CA ILE A 107 -11.13 0.17 10.96
C ILE A 107 -10.51 0.93 9.80
N LEU A 108 -9.24 0.68 9.49
CA LEU A 108 -8.55 1.36 8.39
C LEU A 108 -9.14 0.99 7.03
N LEU A 109 -9.51 -0.27 6.81
CA LEU A 109 -10.26 -0.71 5.62
C LEU A 109 -11.58 0.06 5.51
N SER A 110 -12.32 0.18 6.62
CA SER A 110 -13.58 0.92 6.64
C SER A 110 -13.40 2.39 6.25
N LEU A 111 -12.22 2.98 6.49
CA LEU A 111 -11.89 4.36 6.14
C LEU A 111 -11.23 4.50 4.75
N GLY A 112 -11.16 3.41 3.97
CA GLY A 112 -10.60 3.41 2.61
C GLY A 112 -9.08 3.27 2.54
N TYR A 113 -8.42 2.87 3.62
CA TYR A 113 -6.99 2.57 3.64
C TYR A 113 -6.78 1.07 3.46
N VAL A 114 -5.94 0.67 2.52
CA VAL A 114 -5.63 -0.74 2.33
C VAL A 114 -4.70 -1.19 3.45
N SER A 115 -5.25 -1.93 4.40
CA SER A 115 -4.56 -2.54 5.53
C SER A 115 -4.72 -4.05 5.52
N ARG A 116 -3.84 -4.73 6.24
CA ARG A 116 -3.89 -6.18 6.45
C ARG A 116 -3.37 -6.53 7.82
N ARG A 117 -3.80 -7.66 8.34
CA ARG A 117 -3.10 -8.33 9.44
C ARG A 117 -1.83 -8.97 8.90
N ILE A 118 -0.81 -9.02 9.73
CA ILE A 118 0.35 -9.89 9.51
C ILE A 118 0.51 -10.83 10.70
N GLY A 119 0.75 -12.10 10.42
CA GLY A 119 1.26 -13.05 11.41
C GLY A 119 2.78 -13.07 11.31
N VAL A 120 3.47 -12.99 12.44
CA VAL A 120 4.92 -13.14 12.50
C VAL A 120 5.23 -14.30 13.43
N ARG A 121 6.20 -15.13 13.05
CA ARG A 121 6.48 -16.37 13.76
C ARG A 121 7.95 -16.56 14.00
N SER A 122 8.27 -17.22 15.12
CA SER A 122 9.63 -17.64 15.43
C SER A 122 10.16 -18.66 14.44
N LYS A 123 11.48 -18.83 14.37
CA LYS A 123 12.12 -19.80 13.47
C LYS A 123 11.72 -21.26 13.79
N ASP A 124 11.40 -21.55 15.04
CA ASP A 124 11.04 -22.88 15.54
C ASP A 124 9.50 -22.99 15.73
N ALA A 125 8.71 -22.34 14.87
CA ALA A 125 7.27 -22.19 15.08
C ALA A 125 6.45 -23.47 14.91
N ASP A 126 7.03 -24.49 14.30
CA ASP A 126 6.48 -25.83 14.14
C ASP A 126 6.31 -26.55 15.48
N TYR A 127 7.36 -26.62 16.30
CA TYR A 127 7.41 -27.40 17.54
C TYR A 127 8.01 -26.67 18.75
N GLY A 128 8.29 -25.37 18.67
CA GLY A 128 8.90 -24.55 19.73
C GLY A 128 8.02 -24.25 20.95
N GLY A 129 6.81 -24.82 21.03
CA GLY A 129 5.92 -24.69 22.16
C GLY A 129 5.05 -23.43 22.13
N PHE A 130 4.62 -22.95 23.30
CA PHE A 130 3.67 -21.83 23.40
C PHE A 130 4.34 -20.48 23.12
N GLY A 131 3.66 -19.61 22.36
CA GLY A 131 4.10 -18.24 22.12
C GLY A 131 4.96 -18.04 20.88
N MET A 132 4.93 -19.00 19.94
CA MET A 132 5.74 -18.96 18.71
C MET A 132 5.17 -18.07 17.60
N GLY A 133 4.06 -17.39 17.86
CA GLY A 133 3.45 -16.46 16.91
C GLY A 133 2.98 -15.17 17.59
N HIS A 134 3.02 -14.09 16.82
CA HIS A 134 2.44 -12.79 17.16
C HIS A 134 1.66 -12.24 15.95
N VAL A 135 0.68 -11.37 16.21
CA VAL A 135 -0.10 -10.72 15.15
C VAL A 135 0.00 -9.22 15.31
N ALA A 136 0.31 -8.56 14.20
CA ALA A 136 0.34 -7.11 14.06
C ALA A 136 -0.44 -6.71 12.80
N SER A 137 -0.33 -5.45 12.38
CA SER A 137 -0.94 -4.97 11.14
C SER A 137 0.07 -4.24 10.26
N GLU A 138 -0.19 -4.28 8.96
CA GLU A 138 0.51 -3.45 7.99
C GLU A 138 -0.50 -2.68 7.14
N VAL A 139 -0.12 -1.46 6.76
CA VAL A 139 -1.01 -0.54 6.06
C VAL A 139 -0.24 0.14 4.94
N TRP A 140 -0.84 0.21 3.75
CA TRP A 140 -0.26 0.94 2.64
C TRP A 140 -0.46 2.46 2.83
N SER A 141 0.65 3.18 2.85
CA SER A 141 0.70 4.64 2.83
C SER A 141 0.93 5.13 1.40
N ASN A 142 -0.03 5.86 0.84
CA ASN A 142 0.12 6.54 -0.45
C ASN A 142 1.15 7.67 -0.36
N LYS A 143 1.20 8.38 0.78
CA LYS A 143 2.16 9.48 1.02
C LYS A 143 3.61 8.97 1.02
N LEU A 144 3.84 7.82 1.66
CA LEU A 144 5.17 7.20 1.75
C LEU A 144 5.46 6.23 0.60
N LYS A 145 4.44 5.89 -0.20
CA LYS A 145 4.48 4.85 -1.24
C LYS A 145 5.01 3.52 -0.70
N LYS A 146 4.52 3.13 0.49
CA LYS A 146 5.10 2.04 1.27
C LYS A 146 4.09 1.40 2.20
N TRP A 147 4.23 0.09 2.43
CA TRP A 147 3.63 -0.58 3.58
C TRP A 147 4.33 -0.14 4.87
N ILE A 148 3.57 0.18 5.91
CA ILE A 148 4.10 0.52 7.23
C ILE A 148 3.59 -0.47 8.28
N PHE A 149 4.49 -0.89 9.16
CA PHE A 149 4.20 -1.78 10.28
C PHE A 149 3.64 -0.99 11.46
N VAL A 150 2.56 -1.50 12.04
CA VAL A 150 1.98 -1.02 13.30
C VAL A 150 1.61 -2.21 14.18
N ASP A 151 1.95 -2.13 15.46
CA ASP A 151 1.64 -3.14 16.46
C ASP A 151 0.63 -2.59 17.47
N PRO A 152 -0.67 -2.84 17.24
CA PRO A 152 -1.74 -2.33 18.10
C PRO A 152 -1.82 -3.02 19.46
N GLN A 153 -1.12 -4.13 19.72
CA GLN A 153 -1.05 -4.66 21.08
C GLN A 153 -0.17 -3.77 21.97
N PHE A 154 0.92 -3.26 21.42
CA PHE A 154 1.91 -2.46 22.16
C PHE A 154 1.80 -0.96 21.89
N SER A 155 0.92 -0.56 20.97
CA SER A 155 0.87 0.80 20.42
C SER A 155 2.25 1.26 19.91
N ILE A 156 2.92 0.42 19.12
CA ILE A 156 4.28 0.70 18.61
C ILE A 156 4.31 0.68 17.08
N TYR A 157 5.10 1.59 16.51
CA TYR A 157 5.55 1.52 15.11
C TYR A 157 7.08 1.72 15.04
N ALA A 158 7.68 1.40 13.91
CA ALA A 158 9.14 1.40 13.74
C ALA A 158 9.61 2.39 12.68
N LYS A 159 10.73 3.06 12.96
CA LYS A 159 11.47 3.92 12.02
C LYS A 159 12.96 3.61 12.01
N TYR A 160 13.61 3.96 10.91
CA TYR A 160 15.07 4.04 10.81
C TYR A 160 15.43 5.25 9.95
N GLN A 161 16.24 6.16 10.49
CA GLN A 161 16.65 7.39 9.81
C GLN A 161 15.43 8.16 9.27
N SER A 162 14.41 8.38 10.12
CA SER A 162 13.13 9.02 9.77
C SER A 162 12.20 8.24 8.81
N ASN A 163 12.64 7.13 8.22
CA ASN A 163 11.80 6.30 7.34
C ASN A 163 10.96 5.31 8.13
N TYR A 164 9.66 5.24 7.83
CA TYR A 164 8.79 4.20 8.38
C TYR A 164 9.18 2.83 7.82
N LEU A 165 9.11 1.81 8.68
CA LEU A 165 9.47 0.44 8.36
C LEU A 165 8.22 -0.44 8.20
N ASN A 166 8.27 -1.38 7.25
CA ASN A 166 7.46 -2.59 7.32
C ASN A 166 8.23 -3.68 8.08
N PHE A 167 7.61 -4.85 8.31
CA PHE A 167 8.26 -5.91 9.07
C PHE A 167 9.54 -6.43 8.40
N TYR A 168 9.55 -6.54 7.07
CA TYR A 168 10.73 -6.99 6.33
C TYR A 168 11.87 -5.97 6.32
N ASP A 169 11.59 -4.67 6.39
CA ASP A 169 12.66 -3.68 6.57
C ASP A 169 13.36 -3.85 7.93
N MET A 170 12.59 -4.14 8.99
CA MET A 170 13.18 -4.45 10.29
C MET A 170 14.07 -5.71 10.21
N TYR A 171 13.63 -6.72 9.45
CA TYR A 171 14.42 -7.92 9.20
C TYR A 171 15.72 -7.62 8.45
N LYS A 172 15.68 -6.83 7.36
CA LYS A 172 16.88 -6.42 6.62
C LYS A 172 17.88 -5.71 7.52
N LEU A 173 17.40 -4.76 8.34
CA LEU A 173 18.26 -4.06 9.29
C LEU A 173 18.86 -5.03 10.31
N LYS A 174 18.13 -6.06 10.75
CA LYS A 174 18.71 -7.15 11.57
C LYS A 174 19.81 -7.91 10.84
N CYS A 175 19.62 -8.30 9.58
CA CYS A 175 20.66 -8.96 8.77
C CYS A 175 21.90 -8.09 8.58
N GLU A 176 21.73 -6.76 8.56
CA GLU A 176 22.81 -5.78 8.44
C GLU A 176 23.46 -5.42 9.80
N ASN A 177 23.07 -6.06 10.90
CA ASN A 177 23.49 -5.73 12.28
C ASN A 177 23.14 -4.29 12.71
N LEU A 178 22.05 -3.75 12.16
CA LEU A 178 21.51 -2.42 12.43
C LEU A 178 20.17 -2.47 13.20
N PHE A 179 19.78 -3.63 13.75
CA PHE A 179 18.50 -3.78 14.47
C PHE A 179 18.40 -2.85 15.67
N ASP A 180 19.49 -2.68 16.42
CA ASP A 180 19.51 -1.81 17.60
C ASP A 180 19.34 -0.33 17.26
N ASN A 181 19.66 0.05 16.01
CA ASN A 181 19.45 1.39 15.47
C ASN A 181 18.00 1.67 15.06
N ILE A 182 17.10 0.68 15.12
CA ILE A 182 15.67 0.90 14.87
C ILE A 182 15.07 1.71 16.02
N GLU A 183 14.37 2.77 15.63
CA GLU A 183 13.56 3.62 16.50
C GLU A 183 12.15 3.02 16.62
N PHE A 184 11.89 2.29 17.70
CA PHE A 184 10.54 1.87 18.06
C PHE A 184 9.85 2.99 18.84
N ILE A 185 8.73 3.46 18.34
CA ILE A 185 8.07 4.68 18.82
C ILE A 185 6.70 4.34 19.38
N VAL A 186 6.48 4.76 20.63
CA VAL A 186 5.19 4.70 21.32
C VAL A 186 4.56 6.09 21.27
N PRO A 187 3.29 6.24 20.84
CA PRO A 187 2.55 7.50 20.95
C PRO A 187 2.56 8.07 22.38
N LYS A 188 2.73 9.39 22.49
CA LYS A 188 2.91 10.07 23.78
C LYS A 188 1.68 9.97 24.67
N ASP A 189 0.49 10.07 24.09
CA ASP A 189 -0.76 10.04 24.86
C ASP A 189 -0.97 8.63 25.44
N TYR A 190 -0.81 7.58 24.61
CA TYR A 190 -0.80 6.20 25.09
C TYR A 190 0.20 5.94 26.22
N ALA A 191 1.46 6.40 26.06
CA ALA A 191 2.49 6.22 27.08
C ALA A 191 2.14 6.90 28.40
N LYS A 192 1.57 8.11 28.34
CA LYS A 192 1.13 8.87 29.50
C LYS A 192 -0.07 8.22 30.19
N GLU A 193 -1.08 7.81 29.43
CA GLU A 193 -2.31 7.19 29.97
C GLU A 193 -2.05 5.86 30.68
N ASN A 194 -1.00 5.14 30.25
CA ASN A 194 -0.64 3.84 30.79
C ASN A 194 0.57 3.86 31.74
N ASP A 195 1.04 5.05 32.13
CA ASP A 195 2.21 5.24 33.03
C ASP A 195 3.45 4.44 32.58
N ILE A 196 3.76 4.54 31.27
CA ILE A 196 4.81 3.75 30.63
C ILE A 196 6.18 4.41 30.82
N ASN A 197 7.12 3.67 31.41
CA ASN A 197 8.55 3.97 31.29
C ASN A 197 9.02 3.59 29.86
N LEU A 198 9.19 4.60 29.00
CA LEU A 198 9.47 4.42 27.58
C LEU A 198 10.71 3.57 27.30
N ASP A 199 11.83 3.85 27.96
CA ASP A 199 13.09 3.13 27.72
C ASP A 199 12.95 1.64 28.02
N LYS A 200 12.37 1.30 29.18
CA LYS A 200 12.11 -0.09 29.56
C LYS A 200 11.12 -0.76 28.60
N TYR A 201 10.06 -0.05 28.23
CA TYR A 201 9.02 -0.57 27.35
C TYR A 201 9.55 -0.87 25.95
N ILE A 202 10.31 0.07 25.37
CA ILE A 202 10.95 -0.08 24.06
C ILE A 202 11.99 -1.20 24.09
N ASN A 203 12.83 -1.28 25.12
CA ASN A 203 13.81 -2.36 25.24
C ASN A 203 13.14 -3.74 25.36
N ASN A 204 12.06 -3.85 26.13
CA ASN A 204 11.27 -5.08 26.20
C ASN A 204 10.65 -5.42 24.85
N TYR A 205 10.13 -4.43 24.12
CA TYR A 205 9.56 -4.64 22.80
C TYR A 205 10.60 -5.09 21.78
N LYS A 206 11.80 -4.49 21.79
CA LYS A 206 12.95 -4.92 20.95
C LYS A 206 13.26 -6.40 21.16
N ASN A 207 13.38 -6.83 22.42
CA ASN A 207 13.62 -8.23 22.76
C ASN A 207 12.47 -9.14 22.32
N PHE A 208 11.23 -8.68 22.51
CA PHE A 208 10.04 -9.41 22.12
C PHE A 208 9.98 -9.63 20.60
N ILE A 209 10.03 -8.56 19.81
CA ILE A 209 9.83 -8.63 18.36
C ILE A 209 10.98 -9.36 17.65
N ASN A 210 12.20 -9.32 18.20
CA ASN A 210 13.35 -10.03 17.68
C ASN A 210 13.17 -11.56 17.65
N ASN A 211 12.25 -12.11 18.46
CA ASN A 211 11.96 -13.54 18.47
C ASN A 211 11.10 -14.01 17.28
N TYR A 212 10.53 -13.10 16.49
CA TYR A 212 9.52 -13.43 15.47
C TYR A 212 9.99 -13.23 14.03
N PHE A 213 11.30 -13.14 13.80
CA PHE A 213 11.89 -13.05 12.45
C PHE A 213 12.06 -14.40 11.74
N GLY A 214 11.31 -15.44 12.13
CA GLY A 214 11.29 -16.71 11.43
C GLY A 214 10.51 -16.65 10.13
N TYR A 215 9.28 -16.12 10.21
CA TYR A 215 8.35 -16.07 9.09
C TYR A 215 7.43 -14.85 9.17
N VAL A 216 7.01 -14.34 8.00
CA VAL A 216 5.93 -13.34 7.88
C VAL A 216 4.80 -13.93 7.07
N ILE A 217 3.58 -13.83 7.58
CA ILE A 217 2.40 -14.49 7.03
C ILE A 217 1.36 -13.42 6.76
N ILE A 218 0.86 -13.35 5.52
CA ILE A 218 -0.20 -12.42 5.14
C ILE A 218 -1.41 -13.16 4.58
N PRO A 219 -2.62 -12.64 4.76
CA PRO A 219 -3.79 -13.09 4.01
C PRO A 219 -3.53 -12.97 2.49
N TYR A 220 -3.91 -13.99 1.74
CA TYR A 220 -3.68 -14.09 0.30
C TYR A 220 -4.87 -14.72 -0.42
N SER A 221 -5.20 -14.20 -1.61
CA SER A 221 -6.23 -14.75 -2.49
C SER A 221 -5.62 -15.20 -3.81
N LEU A 222 -5.94 -16.42 -4.22
CA LEU A 222 -5.59 -16.96 -5.53
C LEU A 222 -6.83 -17.61 -6.14
N ASP A 223 -7.24 -17.14 -7.33
CA ASP A 223 -8.39 -17.66 -8.07
C ASP A 223 -9.67 -17.78 -7.22
N GLY A 224 -9.88 -16.80 -6.33
CA GLY A 224 -11.04 -16.74 -5.43
C GLY A 224 -10.95 -17.62 -4.19
N LYS A 225 -9.85 -18.35 -3.99
CA LYS A 225 -9.58 -19.10 -2.76
C LYS A 225 -8.72 -18.27 -1.81
N GLU A 226 -9.14 -18.21 -0.55
CA GLU A 226 -8.36 -17.56 0.51
C GLU A 226 -7.38 -18.56 1.15
N MET A 227 -6.17 -18.08 1.38
CA MET A 227 -5.07 -18.81 1.99
C MET A 227 -4.10 -17.82 2.64
N ASN A 228 -2.97 -18.31 3.14
CA ASN A 228 -1.89 -17.51 3.71
C ASN A 228 -0.67 -17.56 2.79
N LEU A 229 -0.07 -16.40 2.50
CA LEU A 229 1.25 -16.32 1.89
C LEU A 229 2.31 -16.09 2.96
N THR A 230 3.25 -17.03 3.07
CA THR A 230 4.30 -17.08 4.07
C THR A 230 5.65 -16.77 3.44
N LEU A 231 6.22 -15.62 3.78
CA LEU A 231 7.61 -15.28 3.50
C LEU A 231 8.51 -15.95 4.53
N ILE A 232 9.46 -16.74 4.03
CA ILE A 232 10.51 -17.37 4.81
C ILE A 232 11.61 -16.34 5.10
N LEU A 233 11.95 -16.16 6.38
CA LEU A 233 13.04 -15.30 6.86
C LEU A 233 14.12 -16.18 7.52
N ASP A 234 14.31 -16.12 8.84
CA ASP A 234 15.24 -17.00 9.56
C ASP A 234 14.74 -18.45 9.68
N GLY A 235 13.44 -18.67 9.47
CA GLY A 235 12.82 -19.98 9.46
C GLY A 235 13.11 -20.70 8.14
N LYS A 236 14.25 -21.40 8.07
CA LYS A 236 14.88 -21.85 6.82
C LYS A 236 14.04 -22.77 5.92
N GLU A 237 13.01 -23.41 6.46
CA GLU A 237 12.21 -24.41 5.75
C GLU A 237 10.70 -24.12 5.83
N PRO A 238 9.92 -24.53 4.83
CA PRO A 238 8.46 -24.60 4.95
C PRO A 238 8.01 -25.49 6.12
N PHE A 239 6.87 -25.16 6.72
CA PHE A 239 6.26 -25.93 7.80
C PHE A 239 4.84 -26.39 7.45
N MET A 240 4.39 -27.43 8.13
CA MET A 240 3.01 -27.95 8.04
C MET A 240 2.30 -27.97 9.40
N THR A 241 2.97 -27.50 10.43
CA THR A 241 2.49 -27.47 11.81
C THR A 241 2.76 -26.11 12.45
N PHE A 242 2.01 -25.81 13.50
CA PHE A 242 2.24 -24.67 14.36
C PHE A 242 2.07 -25.09 15.83
N GLN A 243 3.13 -24.92 16.62
CA GLN A 243 3.20 -25.32 18.03
C GLN A 243 2.76 -26.78 18.29
N GLY A 244 3.13 -27.70 17.40
CA GLY A 244 2.81 -29.13 17.45
C GLY A 244 1.41 -29.50 16.94
N THR A 245 0.64 -28.53 16.43
CA THR A 245 -0.73 -28.74 15.91
C THR A 245 -0.81 -28.47 14.40
N CYS A 246 -1.93 -28.85 13.77
CA CYS A 246 -2.16 -28.63 12.35
C CYS A 246 -2.09 -27.15 11.98
N ASP A 247 -1.45 -26.84 10.85
CA ASP A 247 -1.44 -25.50 10.27
C ASP A 247 -1.68 -25.55 8.76
N ASP A 248 -2.91 -25.25 8.36
CA ASP A 248 -3.39 -25.45 7.00
C ASP A 248 -3.37 -24.14 6.18
N ASN A 249 -3.47 -24.29 4.85
CA ASN A 249 -3.61 -23.19 3.88
C ASN A 249 -2.41 -22.24 3.79
N ASN A 250 -1.19 -22.71 4.04
CA ASN A 250 0.03 -21.93 3.82
C ASN A 250 0.61 -22.20 2.43
N ILE A 251 0.93 -21.13 1.70
CA ILE A 251 1.83 -21.14 0.54
C ILE A 251 3.10 -20.38 0.89
N PHE A 252 4.25 -20.82 0.40
CA PHE A 252 5.54 -20.26 0.80
C PHE A 252 6.20 -19.48 -0.35
N THR A 253 6.89 -18.40 0.00
CA THR A 253 7.74 -17.64 -0.93
C THR A 253 9.04 -17.23 -0.23
N ASN A 254 10.11 -17.09 -1.03
CA ASN A 254 11.38 -16.49 -0.62
C ASN A 254 11.55 -15.07 -1.20
N LYS A 255 10.49 -14.53 -1.81
CA LYS A 255 10.51 -13.25 -2.54
C LYS A 255 9.74 -12.20 -1.74
N PRO A 256 10.43 -11.28 -1.06
CA PRO A 256 9.76 -10.22 -0.30
C PRO A 256 8.81 -9.36 -1.16
N GLU A 257 9.12 -9.20 -2.45
CA GLU A 257 8.28 -8.44 -3.38
C GLU A 257 6.87 -9.02 -3.54
N ASP A 258 6.65 -10.31 -3.23
CA ASP A 258 5.32 -10.91 -3.25
C ASP A 258 4.42 -10.41 -2.12
N LEU A 259 5.02 -9.91 -1.03
CA LEU A 259 4.31 -9.33 0.12
C LEU A 259 4.31 -7.80 0.07
N TYR A 260 5.41 -7.19 -0.39
CA TYR A 260 5.67 -5.75 -0.29
C TYR A 260 5.65 -5.05 -1.66
N PHE A 261 4.59 -5.29 -2.42
CA PHE A 261 4.35 -4.64 -3.71
C PHE A 261 3.59 -3.31 -3.58
N SER A 262 3.69 -2.47 -4.61
CA SER A 262 3.05 -1.15 -4.64
C SER A 262 1.60 -1.20 -5.14
N ILE A 263 0.72 -0.45 -4.50
CA ILE A 263 -0.70 -0.32 -4.88
C ILE A 263 -1.13 1.14 -4.99
N ASN A 264 -2.36 1.38 -5.46
CA ASN A 264 -2.94 2.70 -5.65
C ASN A 264 -2.17 3.60 -6.64
N ASN A 265 -1.46 3.01 -7.59
CA ASN A 265 -0.81 3.73 -8.69
C ASN A 265 -1.75 3.80 -9.90
N SER A 266 -1.52 4.83 -10.72
CA SER A 266 -2.15 4.99 -12.04
C SER A 266 -1.10 4.86 -13.14
N ILE A 267 -1.54 4.62 -14.37
CA ILE A 267 -0.69 4.71 -15.57
C ILE A 267 -1.41 5.47 -16.67
N ILE A 268 -0.63 6.05 -17.57
CA ILE A 268 -1.10 6.81 -18.73
C ILE A 268 -0.70 6.07 -20.00
N ILE A 269 -1.66 5.75 -20.84
CA ILE A 269 -1.42 5.15 -22.15
C ILE A 269 -1.63 6.24 -23.20
N PHE A 270 -0.58 6.55 -23.94
CA PHE A 270 -0.60 7.56 -25.00
C PHE A 270 -0.98 6.92 -26.33
N LYS A 271 -2.06 7.40 -26.95
CA LYS A 271 -2.42 7.04 -28.32
C LYS A 271 -2.47 8.30 -29.18
N TYR A 272 -1.61 8.38 -30.19
CA TYR A 272 -1.72 9.43 -31.19
C TYR A 272 -3.07 9.34 -31.90
N LYS A 273 -3.74 10.48 -32.05
CA LYS A 273 -4.99 10.58 -32.82
C LYS A 273 -4.72 10.41 -34.32
N GLU A 274 -3.59 10.92 -34.78
CA GLU A 274 -3.14 10.82 -36.15
C GLU A 274 -1.92 9.91 -36.25
N LYS A 275 -1.88 9.05 -37.27
CA LYS A 275 -0.74 8.16 -37.52
C LYS A 275 -0.13 8.47 -38.87
N THR A 276 1.17 8.64 -38.87
CA THR A 276 1.95 8.76 -40.09
C THR A 276 2.16 7.38 -40.71
N ASP A 277 1.82 7.23 -41.99
CA ASP A 277 2.18 6.05 -42.78
C ASP A 277 3.59 6.24 -43.36
N LEU A 278 4.54 5.45 -42.87
CA LEU A 278 5.94 5.53 -43.27
C LEU A 278 6.14 5.23 -44.76
N ASN A 279 5.38 4.28 -45.34
CA ASN A 279 5.52 3.94 -46.76
C ASN A 279 5.05 5.10 -47.64
N LYS A 280 3.97 5.76 -47.23
CA LYS A 280 3.49 6.98 -47.89
C LYS A 280 4.52 8.10 -47.79
N VAL A 281 5.08 8.34 -46.60
CA VAL A 281 6.15 9.35 -46.39
C VAL A 281 7.36 9.10 -47.28
N ILE A 282 7.87 7.87 -47.34
CA ILE A 282 9.04 7.53 -48.18
C ILE A 282 8.75 7.86 -49.65
N LYS A 283 7.52 7.58 -50.11
CA LYS A 283 7.12 7.80 -51.50
C LYS A 283 6.89 9.28 -51.81
N ASP A 284 6.18 9.99 -50.94
CA ASP A 284 5.81 11.41 -51.12
C ASP A 284 7.05 12.32 -51.10
N PHE A 285 8.07 11.98 -50.30
CA PHE A 285 9.31 12.76 -50.18
C PHE A 285 10.52 12.13 -50.91
N ASN A 286 10.32 11.05 -51.66
CA ASN A 286 11.38 10.34 -52.41
C ASN A 286 12.63 10.04 -51.55
N ILE A 287 12.40 9.54 -50.34
CA ILE A 287 13.45 9.28 -49.35
C ILE A 287 14.29 8.08 -49.79
N LYS A 288 15.60 8.27 -49.99
CA LYS A 288 16.54 7.22 -50.38
C LYS A 288 17.64 6.99 -49.35
N THR A 289 17.93 8.00 -48.54
CA THR A 289 18.99 7.98 -47.52
C THR A 289 18.46 8.40 -46.15
N ASN A 290 19.25 8.13 -45.11
CA ASN A 290 18.95 8.61 -43.75
C ASN A 290 19.02 10.15 -43.65
N ASP A 291 19.83 10.80 -44.48
CA ASP A 291 19.93 12.26 -44.47
C ASP A 291 18.71 12.88 -45.15
N ASP A 292 18.23 12.31 -46.26
CA ASP A 292 16.94 12.68 -46.87
C ASP A 292 15.81 12.58 -45.84
N TYR A 293 15.78 11.51 -45.05
CA TYR A 293 14.77 11.30 -44.01
C TYR A 293 14.82 12.38 -42.93
N LYS A 294 16.01 12.74 -42.46
CA LYS A 294 16.19 13.77 -41.42
C LYS A 294 15.85 15.17 -41.93
N GLU A 295 16.23 15.50 -43.16
CA GLU A 295 15.94 16.79 -43.79
C GLU A 295 14.44 17.01 -43.98
N HIS A 296 13.69 15.94 -44.29
CA HIS A 296 12.24 16.01 -44.48
C HIS A 296 11.44 15.73 -43.21
N MET A 297 12.08 15.32 -42.10
CA MET A 297 11.40 14.88 -40.87
C MET A 297 10.39 15.90 -40.33
N GLY A 298 10.69 17.20 -40.48
CA GLY A 298 9.78 18.27 -40.05
C GLY A 298 8.40 18.26 -40.74
N HIS A 299 8.26 17.60 -41.89
CA HIS A 299 7.00 17.52 -42.65
C HIS A 299 6.06 16.41 -42.20
N PHE A 300 6.58 15.38 -41.53
CA PHE A 300 5.81 14.20 -41.13
C PHE A 300 6.05 13.80 -39.65
N ALA A 301 6.78 14.64 -38.90
CA ALA A 301 6.99 14.48 -37.48
C ALA A 301 5.64 14.35 -36.76
N ALA A 302 5.62 13.52 -35.72
CA ALA A 302 4.41 13.28 -34.95
C ALA A 302 3.90 14.59 -34.33
N GLU A 303 2.62 14.87 -34.55
CA GLU A 303 1.93 15.95 -33.85
C GLU A 303 1.54 15.48 -32.44
N PRO A 304 1.76 16.30 -31.40
CA PRO A 304 1.55 15.89 -30.02
C PRO A 304 0.06 16.00 -29.61
N ASN A 305 -0.79 15.30 -30.37
CA ASN A 305 -2.23 15.25 -30.21
C ASN A 305 -2.65 13.82 -29.83
N TYR A 306 -3.00 13.64 -28.57
CA TYR A 306 -3.21 12.33 -27.96
C TYR A 306 -4.66 12.14 -27.51
N THR A 307 -5.14 10.91 -27.62
CA THR A 307 -6.14 10.38 -26.70
C THR A 307 -5.40 9.54 -25.66
N LEU A 308 -5.51 9.95 -24.40
CA LEU A 308 -4.96 9.26 -23.26
C LEU A 308 -5.97 8.21 -22.78
N THR A 309 -5.49 7.05 -22.34
CA THR A 309 -6.28 6.09 -21.56
C THR A 309 -5.58 5.84 -20.23
N PHE A 310 -6.35 5.75 -19.15
CA PHE A 310 -5.84 5.54 -17.81
C PHE A 310 -6.14 4.12 -17.32
N GLN A 311 -5.22 3.55 -16.56
CA GLN A 311 -5.45 2.32 -15.79
C GLN A 311 -4.90 2.51 -14.38
N ASN A 312 -5.34 1.69 -13.43
CA ASN A 312 -4.90 1.77 -12.04
C ASN A 312 -4.86 0.39 -11.37
N ASN A 313 -4.13 0.30 -10.26
CA ASN A 313 -4.17 -0.85 -9.34
C ASN A 313 -4.71 -0.45 -7.96
N MET A 314 -5.63 0.52 -7.93
CA MET A 314 -6.27 1.02 -6.72
C MET A 314 -7.43 0.12 -6.29
N LYS A 315 -7.54 -0.10 -4.98
CA LYS A 315 -8.69 -0.78 -4.39
C LYS A 315 -9.84 0.20 -4.21
N TRP A 316 -11.06 -0.30 -4.45
CA TRP A 316 -12.30 0.48 -4.40
C TRP A 316 -12.27 1.71 -5.31
N PHE A 317 -11.60 1.62 -6.46
CA PHE A 317 -11.53 2.72 -7.42
C PHE A 317 -12.93 3.28 -7.74
N SER A 318 -13.06 4.61 -7.72
CA SER A 318 -14.28 5.35 -8.03
C SER A 318 -14.12 6.14 -9.33
N HIS A 319 -13.15 7.06 -9.38
CA HIS A 319 -12.93 7.94 -10.52
C HIS A 319 -11.46 8.35 -10.65
N TYR A 320 -11.12 8.98 -11.77
CA TYR A 320 -9.82 9.60 -11.98
C TYR A 320 -9.90 11.11 -11.73
N GLU A 321 -8.79 11.67 -11.28
CA GLU A 321 -8.54 13.10 -11.29
C GLU A 321 -7.29 13.38 -12.12
N ILE A 322 -7.32 14.50 -12.85
CA ILE A 322 -6.23 14.97 -13.71
C ILE A 322 -5.77 16.36 -13.29
N ASN A 323 -4.47 16.63 -13.40
CA ASN A 323 -3.89 17.93 -13.20
C ASN A 323 -2.96 18.26 -14.37
N ILE A 324 -3.38 19.23 -15.18
CA ILE A 324 -2.66 19.69 -16.37
C ILE A 324 -2.00 21.01 -16.05
N ASN A 325 -0.71 21.12 -16.37
CA ASN A 325 0.08 22.34 -16.20
C ASN A 325 0.03 22.91 -14.77
N SER A 326 -0.13 22.02 -13.78
CA SER A 326 -0.21 22.38 -12.36
C SER A 326 -1.37 23.33 -12.01
N ASN A 327 -2.45 23.33 -12.79
CA ASN A 327 -3.61 24.21 -12.60
C ASN A 327 -4.64 23.70 -11.56
N GLY A 328 -4.40 22.53 -10.97
CA GLY A 328 -5.28 21.92 -9.97
C GLY A 328 -5.85 20.58 -10.43
N TRP A 329 -6.40 19.82 -9.48
CA TRP A 329 -7.01 18.52 -9.75
C TRP A 329 -8.46 18.69 -10.18
N VAL A 330 -8.83 18.01 -11.26
CA VAL A 330 -10.19 17.99 -11.80
C VAL A 330 -10.61 16.54 -11.99
N GLU A 331 -11.78 16.17 -11.47
CA GLU A 331 -12.40 14.87 -11.71
C GLU A 331 -12.79 14.72 -13.18
N ILE A 332 -12.58 13.51 -13.73
CA ILE A 332 -12.97 13.19 -15.11
C ILE A 332 -13.98 12.02 -15.13
N GLU A 333 -14.97 12.13 -16.01
CA GLU A 333 -16.08 11.17 -16.11
C GLU A 333 -15.70 9.83 -16.76
N SER A 334 -14.53 9.75 -17.40
CA SER A 334 -14.11 8.56 -18.13
C SER A 334 -12.64 8.22 -17.89
N ASP A 335 -12.26 7.00 -18.26
CA ASP A 335 -10.86 6.55 -18.28
C ASP A 335 -10.07 7.11 -19.47
N LYS A 336 -10.65 8.02 -20.27
CA LYS A 336 -10.04 8.66 -21.43
C LYS A 336 -10.01 10.16 -21.30
N TYR A 337 -8.99 10.77 -21.87
CA TYR A 337 -8.83 12.21 -21.90
C TYR A 337 -8.06 12.65 -23.15
N ASP A 338 -8.55 13.68 -23.83
CA ASP A 338 -7.86 14.23 -24.99
C ASP A 338 -6.87 15.32 -24.59
N TRP A 339 -5.61 15.17 -24.99
CA TRP A 339 -4.54 16.08 -24.63
C TRP A 339 -3.71 16.50 -25.84
N ASN A 340 -3.65 17.80 -26.08
CA ASN A 340 -2.83 18.42 -27.12
C ASN A 340 -1.74 19.26 -26.44
N LEU A 341 -0.48 19.03 -26.81
CA LEU A 341 0.63 19.79 -26.24
C LEU A 341 0.80 21.14 -26.92
N HIS A 342 0.94 22.19 -26.12
CA HIS A 342 1.38 23.49 -26.63
C HIS A 342 2.90 23.53 -26.79
N ASN A 343 3.42 24.50 -27.54
CA ASN A 343 4.87 24.71 -27.60
C ASN A 343 5.44 25.00 -26.20
N GLY A 344 6.60 24.44 -25.90
CA GLY A 344 7.27 24.54 -24.60
C GLY A 344 6.95 23.39 -23.65
N ILE A 345 7.00 23.68 -22.35
CA ILE A 345 6.82 22.71 -21.27
C ILE A 345 5.34 22.41 -21.03
N ASN A 346 5.00 21.14 -21.02
CA ASN A 346 3.67 20.63 -20.69
C ASN A 346 3.82 19.64 -19.52
N THR A 347 2.96 19.73 -18.51
CA THR A 347 2.89 18.76 -17.42
C THR A 347 1.51 18.13 -17.33
N LEU A 348 1.49 16.85 -17.00
CA LEU A 348 0.29 16.08 -16.76
C LEU A 348 0.53 15.20 -15.55
N ALA A 349 -0.42 15.19 -14.62
CA ALA A 349 -0.51 14.18 -13.58
C ALA A 349 -1.93 13.59 -13.55
N VAL A 350 -2.03 12.28 -13.34
CA VAL A 350 -3.29 11.56 -13.15
C VAL A 350 -3.22 10.72 -11.89
N ARG A 351 -4.33 10.64 -11.14
CA ARG A 351 -4.47 9.75 -9.99
C ARG A 351 -5.87 9.15 -9.96
N GLY A 352 -6.00 7.96 -9.40
CA GLY A 352 -7.31 7.43 -9.01
C GLY A 352 -7.73 7.98 -7.66
N VAL A 353 -9.05 8.01 -7.43
CA VAL A 353 -9.67 8.25 -6.12
C VAL A 353 -10.56 7.06 -5.82
N ASN A 354 -10.50 6.55 -4.60
CA ASN A 354 -11.34 5.43 -4.19
C ASN A 354 -12.71 5.87 -3.67
N ALA A 355 -13.63 4.93 -3.48
CA ALA A 355 -15.00 5.17 -3.04
C ALA A 355 -15.12 5.83 -1.65
N ALA A 356 -14.03 5.86 -0.86
CA ALA A 356 -13.96 6.59 0.41
C ALA A 356 -13.29 7.98 0.27
N GLY A 357 -13.09 8.46 -0.96
CA GLY A 357 -12.45 9.75 -1.24
C GLY A 357 -10.95 9.77 -0.99
N LYS A 358 -10.27 8.61 -0.95
CA LYS A 358 -8.81 8.56 -0.77
C LYS A 358 -8.10 8.64 -2.11
N GLU A 359 -7.28 9.67 -2.23
CA GLU A 359 -6.45 9.97 -3.39
C GLU A 359 -5.30 8.95 -3.51
N GLY A 360 -5.07 8.46 -4.72
CA GLY A 360 -3.99 7.54 -5.07
C GLY A 360 -2.65 8.24 -5.30
N ILE A 361 -1.65 7.46 -5.69
CA ILE A 361 -0.33 7.96 -6.06
C ILE A 361 -0.40 8.50 -7.49
N PRO A 362 -0.07 9.80 -7.71
CA PRO A 362 -0.07 10.38 -9.04
C PRO A 362 0.96 9.74 -9.98
N CYS A 363 0.52 9.39 -11.18
CA CYS A 363 1.38 9.18 -12.33
C CYS A 363 1.56 10.51 -13.06
N SER A 364 2.79 10.96 -13.21
CA SER A 364 3.13 12.27 -13.75
C SER A 364 4.09 12.15 -14.92
N ILE A 365 3.96 13.05 -15.88
CA ILE A 365 4.86 13.18 -17.01
C ILE A 365 5.05 14.66 -17.35
N LYS A 366 6.29 15.00 -17.72
CA LYS A 366 6.68 16.34 -18.16
C LYS A 366 7.32 16.23 -19.54
N ILE A 367 6.76 16.97 -20.49
CA ILE A 367 7.14 16.91 -21.90
C ILE A 367 7.48 18.32 -22.39
N ASN A 368 8.60 18.45 -23.08
CA ASN A 368 8.88 19.63 -23.91
C ASN A 368 8.43 19.35 -25.34
N TYR A 369 7.61 20.22 -25.91
CA TYR A 369 7.29 20.20 -27.34
C TYR A 369 7.86 21.46 -28.00
N GLY A 370 8.91 21.31 -28.79
CA GLY A 370 9.63 22.43 -29.36
C GLY A 370 10.96 22.03 -29.95
N ASN A 371 11.80 23.02 -30.27
CA ASN A 371 13.13 22.79 -30.85
C ASN A 371 14.15 22.32 -29.82
#